data_AF-A0A7C6UQL7-F1
#
_entry.id   AF-A0A7C6UQL7-F1
#
_cell.length_a   1.000
_cell.length_b   1.000
_cell.length_c   1.000
_cell.angle_alpha   90.00
_cell.angle_beta   90.00
_cell.angle_gamma   90.00
#
_symmetry.space_group_name_H-M   'P 1'
#
loop_
_entity.id
_entity.type
_entity.pdbx_description
1 polymer ?
#
loop_
_entity_poly.entity_id
_entity_poly.type
_entity_poly.pdbx_seq_one_letter_code
_entity_poly.pdbx_strand_id
1 'polypeptide(L)' 'MTKEERREKIVALLKEAKEPLTGAKLSSLLGVTRQVIVSDIAVLRAGE' A
#
# COMPACT_ATOMS: atom_id res chain seq x y z
N MET A 1 -3.63 8.46 -9.77
CA MET A 1 -3.45 6.99 -9.65
C MET A 1 -4.80 6.36 -9.39
N THR A 2 -5.09 5.25 -10.05
CA THR A 2 -6.26 4.42 -9.76
C THR A 2 -6.05 3.58 -8.49
N LYS A 3 -7.10 2.89 -8.03
CA LYS A 3 -7.01 1.99 -6.87
C LYS A 3 -6.16 0.75 -7.18
N GLU A 4 -6.26 0.22 -8.41
CA GLU A 4 -5.46 -0.92 -8.86
C GLU A 4 -3.97 -0.58 -8.93
N GLU A 5 -3.58 0.49 -9.63
CA GLU A 5 -2.18 0.91 -9.72
C GLU A 5 -1.55 1.15 -8.35
N ARG A 6 -2.32 1.72 -7.41
CA ARG A 6 -1.83 1.95 -6.05
C ARG A 6 -1.59 0.63 -5.31
N ARG A 7 -2.52 -0.32 -5.41
CA ARG A 7 -2.39 -1.65 -4.81
C ARG A 7 -1.18 -2.40 -5.37
N GLU A 8 -0.97 -2.35 -6.68
CA GLU A 8 0.21 -2.92 -7.33
C GLU A 8 1.51 -2.30 -6.80
N LYS A 9 1.57 -0.96 -6.68
CA LYS A 9 2.71 -0.27 -6.08
C LYS A 9 2.92 -0.64 -4.61
N ILE A 10 1.86 -0.77 -3.82
CA ILE A 10 1.95 -1.23 -2.42
C ILE A 10 2.60 -2.62 -2.38
N VAL A 11 2.15 -3.56 -3.22
CA VAL A 11 2.72 -4.91 -3.27
C VAL A 11 4.18 -4.89 -3.73
N ALA A 12 4.53 -4.11 -4.74
CA ALA A 12 5.91 -3.96 -5.21
C ALA A 12 6.82 -3.44 -4.09
N LEU A 13 6.42 -2.34 -3.44
CA LEU A 13 7.16 -1.75 -2.32
C LEU A 13 7.34 -2.74 -1.16
N LEU A 14 6.30 -3.52 -0.82
CA LEU A 14 6.39 -4.53 0.24
C LEU A 14 7.32 -5.70 -0.12
N LYS A 15 7.39 -6.09 -1.40
CA LYS A 15 8.30 -7.14 -1.88
C LYS A 15 9.75 -6.68 -1.95
N GLU A 16 9.99 -5.43 -2.33
CA GLU A 16 11.34 -4.85 -2.45
C GLU A 16 11.90 -4.36 -1.11
N ALA A 17 11.03 -4.12 -0.12
CA ALA A 17 11.44 -3.63 1.18
C ALA A 17 12.22 -4.69 1.97
N LYS A 18 13.45 -4.32 2.35
CA LYS A 18 14.30 -5.14 3.24
C LYS A 18 13.87 -5.07 4.71
N GLU A 19 13.03 -4.10 5.05
CA GLU A 19 12.53 -3.84 6.40
C GLU A 19 11.03 -3.57 6.37
N PRO A 20 10.28 -3.84 7.45
CA PRO A 20 8.84 -3.59 7.49
C PRO A 20 8.49 -2.13 7.16
N LEU A 21 7.60 -1.94 6.19
CA LEU A 21 7.08 -0.62 5.85
C LEU A 21 5.83 -0.30 6.69
N THR A 22 5.86 0.85 7.37
CA THR A 22 4.69 1.33 8.12
C THR A 22 3.65 1.94 7.17
N GLY A 23 2.38 1.89 7.56
CA GLY A 23 1.31 2.52 6.79
C GLY A 23 1.48 4.03 6.58
N ALA A 24 2.16 4.72 7.50
CA ALA A 24 2.51 6.14 7.36
C ALA A 24 3.58 6.38 6.28
N LYS A 25 4.57 5.48 6.20
CA LYS A 25 5.62 5.55 5.16
C LYS A 25 5.03 5.29 3.79
N LEU A 26 4.18 4.26 3.66
CA LEU A 26 3.45 3.95 2.42
C LEU A 26 2.55 5.11 1.99
N SER A 27 1.80 5.70 2.92
CA SER A 27 0.89 6.80 2.59
C SER A 27 1.65 8.04 2.12
N SER A 28 2.80 8.35 2.72
CA SER A 28 3.67 9.45 2.31
C SER A 28 4.27 9.21 0.93
N LEU A 29 4.80 8.01 0.65
CA LEU A 29 5.38 7.65 -0.65
C LEU A 29 4.35 7.69 -1.79
N LEU A 30 3.12 7.30 -1.49
CA LEU A 30 2.03 7.22 -2.47
C LEU A 30 1.16 8.48 -2.48
N GLY A 31 1.47 9.51 -1.69
CA GLY A 31 0.71 10.77 -1.67
C GLY A 31 -0.77 10.61 -1.30
N VAL A 32 -1.09 9.64 -0.44
CA VAL A 32 -2.45 9.37 0.04
C VAL A 32 -2.51 9.43 1.57
N THR A 33 -3.72 9.37 2.13
CA THR A 33 -3.88 9.26 3.58
C THR A 33 -3.61 7.84 4.06
N ARG A 34 -3.26 7.69 5.34
CA ARG A 34 -3.08 6.38 5.96
C ARG A 34 -4.35 5.50 5.87
N GLN A 35 -5.54 6.10 5.94
CA GLN A 35 -6.81 5.38 5.82
C GLN A 35 -6.96 4.70 4.46
N VAL A 36 -6.52 5.35 3.38
CA VAL A 36 -6.52 4.77 2.04
C VAL A 36 -5.62 3.52 2.00
N ILE A 37 -4.41 3.61 2.57
CA ILE A 37 -3.50 2.46 2.66
C ILE A 37 -4.10 1.31 3.48
N VAL A 38 -4.76 1.61 4.60
CA VAL A 38 -5.41 0.57 5.43
C VAL A 38 -6.49 -0.16 4.63
N SER A 39 -7.34 0.57 3.90
CA SER A 39 -8.37 -0.02 3.05
C SER A 39 -7.76 -0.86 1.92
N ASP A 40 -6.72 -0.37 1.25
CA ASP A 40 -6.07 -1.13 0.18
C ASP A 40 -5.41 -2.42 0.69
N ILE A 41 -4.73 -2.35 1.84
CA ILE A 41 -4.14 -3.53 2.51
C ILE A 41 -5.24 -4.52 2.91
N ALA A 42 -6.39 -4.06 3.40
CA ALA A 42 -7.50 -4.93 3.76
C ALA A 42 -8.01 -5.72 2.54
N VAL A 43 -8.17 -5.06 1.40
CA VAL A 43 -8.56 -5.70 0.12
C VAL A 43 -7.48 -6.68 -0.33
N LEU A 44 -6.20 -6.26 -0.34
CA LEU A 44 -5.08 -7.14 -0.71
C LEU A 44 -4.97 -8.38 0.18
N ARG A 45 -5.30 -8.27 1.46
CA ARG A 45 -5.32 -9.40 2.39
C ARG A 45 -6.53 -10.33 2.22
N ALA A 46 -7.63 -9.83 1.68
CA ALA A 46 -8.83 -10.62 1.42
C ALA A 46 -8.68 -11.59 0.22
N GLY A 47 -7.66 -11.37 -0.62
CA GLY A 47 -7.39 -12.20 -1.80
C GLY A 47 -8.30 -11.90 -3.00
N GLU A 48 -8.91 -10.71 -3.02
CA GLU A 48 -9.66 -10.16 -4.16
C GLU A 48 -8.77 -9.44 -5.18
#